data_AF-A0A963AXT5-F1
#
_entry.id   AF-A0A963AXT5-F1
#
_cell.length_a   1.000
_cell.length_b   1.000
_cell.length_c   1.000
_cell.angle_alpha   90.00
_cell.angle_beta   90.00
_cell.angle_gamma   90.00
#
_symmetry.space_group_name_H-M   'P 1'
#
loop_
_entity.id
_entity.type
_entity.pdbx_description
1 polymer ?
#
loop_
_entity_poly.entity_id
_entity_poly.type
_entity_poly.pdbx_seq_one_letter_code
_entity_poly.pdbx_strand_id
1 'polypeptide(L)' 'MGFYIAVFVLALLLFFPVTKVIWVLSVRRTERRLGKKLSGEEANGQLARARFIALLLVSVFSWLFNLQLYSRLYG' A
#
# COMPACT_ATOMS: atom_id res chain seq x y z
N MET A 1 24.32 3.50 5.31
CA MET A 1 23.24 3.56 6.31
C MET A 1 22.05 4.43 5.88
N GLY A 2 22.25 5.64 5.35
CA GLY A 2 21.15 6.56 4.97
C GLY A 2 20.13 5.97 3.97
N PHE A 3 20.58 5.16 3.00
CA PHE A 3 19.71 4.49 2.04
C PHE A 3 18.62 3.64 2.70
N TYR A 4 18.99 2.76 3.63
CA TYR A 4 18.04 1.87 4.32
C TYR A 4 17.05 2.65 5.19
N ILE A 5 17.50 3.73 5.82
CA ILE A 5 16.63 4.64 6.59
C ILE A 5 15.61 5.29 5.66
N ALA A 6 16.05 5.81 4.52
CA ALA A 6 15.17 6.44 3.53
C ALA A 6 14.12 5.45 2.97
N VAL A 7 14.54 4.21 2.68
CA VAL A 7 13.62 3.12 2.29
C VAL A 7 12.59 2.85 3.38
N PHE A 8 13.02 2.70 4.62
CA PHE A 8 12.11 2.36 5.73
C PHE A 8 11.13 3.50 6.04
N VAL A 9 11.61 4.75 6.09
CA VAL A 9 10.78 5.93 6.33
C VAL A 9 9.73 6.10 5.24
N LEU A 10 10.14 5.99 3.96
CA LEU A 10 9.22 6.11 2.84
C LEU A 10 8.18 4.97 2.85
N ALA A 11 8.59 3.75 3.20
CA ALA A 11 7.67 2.63 3.30
C ALA A 11 6.62 2.84 4.40
N LEU A 12 7.03 3.32 5.58
CA LEU A 12 6.09 3.63 6.66
C LEU A 12 5.09 4.74 6.27
N LEU A 13 5.58 5.79 5.61
CA LEU A 13 4.76 6.93 5.20
C LEU A 13 3.72 6.52 4.16
N LEU A 14 4.10 5.67 3.21
CA LEU A 14 3.20 5.20 2.14
C LEU A 14 2.22 4.11 2.60
N PHE A 15 2.54 3.35 3.65
CA PHE A 15 1.73 2.21 4.07
C PHE A 15 0.26 2.60 4.35
N PHE A 16 0.03 3.67 5.09
CA PHE A 16 -1.32 4.13 5.43
C PHE A 16 -2.17 4.56 4.20
N PRO A 17 -1.72 5.52 3.36
CA PRO A 17 -2.51 5.96 2.21
C PRO A 17 -2.72 4.83 1.19
N VAL A 18 -1.70 3.99 0.96
CA VAL A 18 -1.80 2.87 0.01
C VAL A 18 -2.77 1.81 0.52
N THR A 19 -2.73 1.46 1.81
CA THR A 19 -3.72 0.56 2.43
C THR A 19 -5.14 1.08 2.23
N LYS A 20 -5.36 2.38 2.47
CA LYS A 20 -6.69 3.01 2.33
C LYS A 20 -7.19 2.95 0.88
N VAL A 21 -6.33 3.22 -0.11
CA VAL A 21 -6.69 3.14 -1.53
C VAL A 21 -7.08 1.72 -1.91
N ILE A 22 -6.24 0.73 -1.57
CA ILE A 22 -6.51 -0.68 -1.89
C ILE A 22 -7.82 -1.13 -1.23
N TRP A 23 -8.04 -0.76 0.03
CA TRP A 23 -9.26 -1.10 0.75
C TRP A 23 -10.52 -0.50 0.10
N VAL A 24 -10.53 0.81 -0.17
CA VAL A 24 -11.68 1.48 -0.81
C VAL A 24 -11.98 0.88 -2.18
N LEU A 25 -10.94 0.60 -2.98
CA LEU A 25 -11.12 -0.04 -4.29
C LEU A 25 -11.67 -1.47 -4.16
N SER A 26 -11.18 -2.25 -3.21
CA SER A 26 -11.65 -3.62 -2.96
C SER A 26 -13.11 -3.63 -2.51
N VAL A 27 -13.48 -2.75 -1.58
CA VAL A 27 -14.86 -2.59 -1.09
C VAL A 27 -15.78 -2.20 -2.24
N ARG A 28 -15.46 -1.11 -2.96
CA ARG A 28 -16.27 -0.63 -4.09
C ARG A 28 -16.44 -1.68 -5.19
N ARG A 29 -15.38 -2.43 -5.50
CA ARG A 29 -15.43 -3.52 -6.48
C ARG A 29 -16.40 -4.62 -6.02
N THR A 30 -16.36 -4.96 -4.73
CA THR A 30 -17.21 -6.01 -4.16
C THR A 30 -18.66 -5.57 -4.07
N GLU A 31 -18.93 -4.33 -3.64
CA GLU A 31 -20.29 -3.76 -3.60
C GLU A 31 -20.93 -3.72 -4.99
N ARG A 32 -20.18 -3.28 -6.01
CA ARG A 32 -20.66 -3.30 -7.41
C ARG A 32 -20.97 -4.71 -7.90
N ARG A 33 -20.18 -5.70 -7.50
CA ARG A 33 -20.38 -7.11 -7.89
C ARG A 33 -21.60 -7.73 -7.20
N LEU A 34 -21.87 -7.37 -5.95
CA LEU A 34 -22.96 -7.94 -5.16
C LEU A 34 -24.27 -7.14 -5.27
N GLY A 35 -24.23 -5.92 -5.81
CA GLY A 35 -25.39 -5.03 -5.90
C GLY A 35 -25.90 -4.51 -4.53
N LYS A 36 -25.11 -4.70 -3.46
CA LYS A 36 -25.44 -4.26 -2.10
C LYS A 36 -24.22 -3.63 -1.43
N LYS A 37 -24.46 -2.81 -0.41
CA LYS A 37 -23.40 -2.32 0.47
C LYS A 37 -22.86 -3.46 1.33
N LEU A 38 -21.56 -3.46 1.56
CA LEU A 38 -20.93 -4.43 2.46
C LEU A 38 -21.23 -4.06 3.92
N SER A 39 -21.39 -5.07 4.78
CA SER A 39 -21.46 -4.86 6.22
C SER A 39 -20.10 -4.40 6.77
N GLY A 40 -20.09 -3.80 7.97
CA GLY A 40 -18.84 -3.37 8.62
C GLY A 40 -17.85 -4.51 8.84
N GLU A 41 -18.34 -5.72 9.10
CA GLU A 41 -17.52 -6.93 9.24
C GLU A 41 -16.89 -7.36 7.92
N GLU A 42 -17.68 -7.39 6.83
CA GLU A 42 -17.18 -7.76 5.50
C GLU A 42 -16.14 -6.74 5.00
N ALA A 43 -16.38 -5.44 5.27
CA ALA A 43 -15.45 -4.37 4.95
C ALA A 43 -14.14 -4.47 5.77
N ASN A 44 -14.21 -4.88 7.03
CA ASN A 44 -13.01 -5.12 7.86
C ASN A 44 -12.20 -6.32 7.36
N GLY A 45 -12.85 -7.39 6.87
CA GLY A 45 -12.15 -8.50 6.21
C GLY A 45 -11.35 -8.04 4.99
N GLN A 46 -11.89 -7.09 4.22
CA GLN A 46 -11.17 -6.47 3.10
C GLN A 46 -10.01 -5.58 3.55
N LEU A 47 -10.09 -4.96 4.73
CA LEU A 47 -9.03 -4.11 5.27
C LEU A 47 -7.76 -4.93 5.60
N ALA A 48 -7.92 -6.11 6.18
CA ALA A 48 -6.79 -7.00 6.47
C ALA A 48 -6.07 -7.42 5.17
N ARG A 49 -6.82 -7.76 4.13
CA ARG A 49 -6.28 -8.08 2.80
C ARG A 49 -5.58 -6.87 2.18
N ALA A 50 -6.17 -5.69 2.28
CA ALA A 50 -5.58 -4.46 1.78
C ALA A 50 -4.24 -4.14 2.48
N ARG A 51 -4.14 -4.34 3.79
CA ARG A 51 -2.89 -4.16 4.55
C ARG A 51 -1.79 -5.11 4.05
N PHE A 52 -2.12 -6.38 3.84
CA PHE A 52 -1.16 -7.36 3.34
C PHE A 52 -0.63 -6.98 1.94
N ILE A 53 -1.52 -6.61 1.01
CA ILE A 53 -1.14 -6.17 -0.33
C ILE A 53 -0.31 -4.87 -0.26
N ALA A 54 -0.74 -3.90 0.56
CA ALA A 54 -0.04 -2.64 0.75
C ALA A 54 1.37 -2.85 1.28
N LEU A 55 1.58 -3.74 2.25
CA LEU A 55 2.89 -4.02 2.83
C LEU A 55 3.88 -4.47 1.75
N LEU A 56 3.48 -5.41 0.90
CA LEU A 56 4.30 -5.91 -0.19
C LEU A 56 4.58 -4.80 -1.22
N LEU A 57 3.53 -4.12 -1.67
CA LEU A 57 3.63 -3.11 -2.72
C LEU A 57 4.50 -1.93 -2.30
N VAL A 58 4.32 -1.45 -1.07
CA VAL A 58 5.05 -0.30 -0.54
C VAL A 58 6.51 -0.66 -0.24
N SER A 59 6.79 -1.88 0.23
CA SER A 59 8.17 -2.33 0.46
C SER A 59 8.96 -2.37 -0.85
N VAL A 60 8.39 -2.98 -1.90
CA VAL A 60 9.01 -3.06 -3.22
C VAL A 60 9.15 -1.67 -3.85
N PHE A 61 8.08 -0.86 -3.81
CA PHE A 61 8.10 0.50 -4.36
C PHE A 61 9.17 1.36 -3.69
N SER A 62 9.22 1.35 -2.35
CA SER A 62 10.18 2.17 -1.61
C SER A 62 11.62 1.79 -1.92
N TRP A 63 11.91 0.49 -2.04
CA TRP A 63 13.22 0.00 -2.44
C TRP A 63 13.62 0.47 -3.84
N LEU A 64 12.76 0.24 -4.84
CA LEU A 64 13.02 0.63 -6.23
C LEU A 64 13.16 2.14 -6.39
N PHE A 65 12.30 2.92 -5.73
CA PHE A 65 12.33 4.37 -5.77
C PHE A 65 13.65 4.92 -5.22
N ASN A 66 14.08 4.45 -4.05
CA ASN A 66 15.35 4.88 -3.47
C ASN A 66 16.55 4.41 -4.30
N LEU A 67 16.49 3.21 -4.88
CA LEU A 67 17.55 2.71 -5.77
C LEU A 67 17.71 3.60 -7.01
N GLN A 68 16.59 3.94 -7.65
CA GLN A 68 16.58 4.86 -8.79
C GLN A 68 17.06 6.27 -8.40
N LEU A 69 16.62 6.78 -7.25
CA LEU A 69 17.05 8.09 -6.75
C LEU A 69 18.55 8.12 -6.47
N TYR A 70 19.09 7.09 -5.80
CA TYR A 70 20.51 6.97 -5.50
C TYR A 70 21.34 6.87 -6.77
N SER A 71 20.89 6.07 -7.74
CA SER A 71 21.52 5.98 -9.06
C SER A 71 21.56 7.31 -9.81
N ARG A 72 20.57 8.20 -9.62
CA ARG A 72 20.55 9.53 -10.24
C ARG A 72 21.39 10.57 -9.49
N LEU A 73 21.61 10.40 -8.20
CA LEU A 73 22.36 11.35 -7.36
C LEU A 73 23.87 11.11 -7.38
N TYR A 74 24.29 9.86 -7.57
CA TYR A 74 25.69 9.44 -7.51
C TYR A 74 26.21 8.80 -8.81
N GLY A 75 25.33 8.63 -9.80
CA GLY A 75 25.69 8.13 -11.13
C GLY A 75 25.90 9.25 -12.15
#